data_AF-A0A6G2W3F2-F1
#
_entry.id   AF-A0A6G2W3F2-F1
#
_cell.length_a   1.000
_cell.length_b   1.000
_cell.length_c   1.000
_cell.angle_alpha   90.00
_cell.angle_beta   90.00
_cell.angle_gamma   90.00
#
_symmetry.space_group_name_H-M   'P 1'
#
loop_
_entity.id
_entity.type
_entity.pdbx_description
1 polymer ?
#
loop_
_entity_poly.entity_id
_entity_poly.type
_entity_poly.pdbx_seq_one_letter_code
_entity_poly.pdbx_strand_id
1 'polypeptide(L)'
;MARGKLRIYLGAAPGVGKTYAMLAEAHRRIERGTDCVVAFVEHHGRPRTEVMLHGLEQMPRRQLDYRGTTFGEMDVDAVLHRAPAVALVDELAHTNIPGSRNARRWQDVEELLAAGIDVVSTVNIQHLESLGDVVESITGVRQRETVPDEVVRRADQIELVDMSPQALRRRMAHGNIY
;
A
#
# COMPACT_ATOMS: atom_id res chain seq x y z
N MET A 1 -19.05 12.88 -10.33
CA MET A 1 -18.56 12.97 -8.94
C MET A 1 -17.18 13.59 -8.97
N ALA A 2 -16.76 14.29 -7.91
CA ALA A 2 -15.37 14.76 -7.83
C ALA A 2 -14.44 13.54 -7.64
N ARG A 3 -13.22 13.63 -8.18
CA ARG A 3 -12.19 12.61 -7.96
C ARG A 3 -11.83 12.56 -6.47
N GLY A 4 -11.65 11.36 -5.93
CA GLY A 4 -11.16 11.12 -4.57
C GLY A 4 -9.73 11.60 -4.39
N LYS A 5 -9.30 11.69 -3.13
CA LYS A 5 -7.97 12.16 -2.74
C LYS A 5 -7.03 11.02 -2.43
N LEU A 6 -5.76 11.18 -2.82
CA LEU A 6 -4.71 10.21 -2.55
C LEU A 6 -3.78 10.71 -1.44
N ARG A 7 -3.69 9.95 -0.36
CA ARG A 7 -2.66 10.11 0.68
C ARG A 7 -1.66 8.97 0.61
N ILE A 8 -0.37 9.30 0.60
CA ILE A 8 0.71 8.32 0.54
C ILE A 8 1.59 8.41 1.79
N TYR A 9 1.77 7.28 2.45
CA TYR A 9 2.85 7.07 3.40
C TYR A 9 4.08 6.59 2.65
N LEU A 10 5.05 7.49 2.45
CA LEU A 10 6.31 7.23 1.77
C LEU A 10 7.37 6.82 2.79
N GLY A 11 8.17 5.80 2.50
CA GLY A 11 9.26 5.39 3.41
C GLY A 11 10.54 5.02 2.67
N ALA A 12 11.66 5.08 3.38
CA ALA A 12 12.96 4.78 2.81
C ALA A 12 13.16 3.28 2.51
N ALA A 13 12.54 2.39 3.29
CA ALA A 13 12.75 0.96 3.19
C ALA A 13 11.56 0.14 3.78
N PRO A 14 11.47 -1.17 3.49
CA PRO A 14 10.64 -2.10 4.25
C PRO A 14 10.94 -2.01 5.75
N GLY A 15 9.90 -2.15 6.58
CA GLY A 15 10.07 -2.15 8.03
C GLY A 15 10.14 -0.79 8.73
N VAL A 16 10.16 0.34 8.01
CA VAL A 16 10.13 1.68 8.66
C VAL A 16 8.80 1.99 9.36
N GLY A 17 7.72 1.27 9.00
CA GLY A 17 6.41 1.37 9.69
C GLY A 17 5.26 1.95 8.86
N LYS A 18 5.39 2.08 7.54
CA LYS A 18 4.37 2.67 6.66
C LYS A 18 2.97 2.06 6.83
N THR A 19 2.86 0.73 6.76
CA THR A 19 1.59 0.02 6.96
C THR A 19 0.98 0.31 8.33
N TYR A 20 1.81 0.38 9.38
CA TYR A 20 1.33 0.72 10.72
C TYR A 20 0.81 2.16 10.79
N ALA A 21 1.51 3.11 10.16
CA ALA A 21 1.08 4.51 10.09
C ALA A 21 -0.25 4.67 9.31
N MET A 22 -0.40 3.94 8.20
CA MET A 22 -1.63 3.87 7.42
C MET A 22 -2.81 3.31 8.24
N LEU A 23 -2.61 2.20 8.96
CA LEU A 23 -3.65 1.62 9.82
C LEU A 23 -4.00 2.54 11.00
N ALA A 24 -3.01 3.21 11.60
CA ALA A 24 -3.25 4.18 12.66
C ALA A 24 -4.07 5.40 12.16
N GLU A 25 -3.87 5.82 10.91
CA GLU A 25 -4.71 6.84 10.28
C GLU A 25 -6.15 6.37 10.10
N ALA A 26 -6.36 5.10 9.70
CA ALA A 26 -7.69 4.53 9.56
C ALA A 26 -8.46 4.52 10.88
N HIS A 27 -7.83 4.09 11.97
CA HIS A 27 -8.42 4.15 13.32
C HIS A 27 -8.85 5.57 13.68
N ARG A 28 -7.98 6.58 13.49
CA ARG A 28 -8.32 7.99 13.75
C ARG A 28 -9.51 8.49 12.92
N ARG A 29 -9.65 8.02 11.67
CA ARG A 29 -10.76 8.39 10.78
C ARG A 29 -12.07 7.75 11.22
N ILE A 30 -12.04 6.47 11.59
CA ILE A 30 -13.20 5.73 12.09
C ILE A 30 -13.67 6.31 13.44
N GLU A 31 -12.76 6.65 14.35
CA GLU A 31 -13.08 7.33 15.61
C GLU A 31 -13.84 8.65 15.40
N ARG A 32 -13.65 9.30 14.24
CA ARG A 32 -14.36 10.52 13.83
C ARG A 32 -15.62 10.25 13.01
N GLY A 33 -16.01 8.98 12.84
CA GLY A 33 -17.19 8.56 12.08
C GLY A 33 -16.98 8.49 10.56
N THR A 34 -15.74 8.45 10.07
CA THR A 34 -15.48 8.28 8.63
C THR A 34 -15.68 6.82 8.23
N ASP A 35 -16.42 6.58 7.15
CA ASP A 35 -16.55 5.25 6.54
C ASP A 35 -15.23 4.82 5.88
N CYS A 36 -14.57 3.82 6.46
CA CYS A 36 -13.25 3.36 6.04
C CYS A 36 -13.23 1.84 5.89
N VAL A 37 -12.60 1.35 4.82
CA VAL A 37 -12.38 -0.08 4.63
C VAL A 37 -10.92 -0.38 4.31
N VAL A 38 -10.43 -1.53 4.78
CA VAL A 38 -9.16 -2.10 4.35
C VAL A 38 -9.42 -2.85 3.05
N ALA A 39 -9.08 -2.24 1.92
CA ALA A 39 -9.21 -2.86 0.60
C ALA A 39 -8.08 -3.87 0.35
N PHE A 40 -6.85 -3.52 0.73
CA PHE A 40 -5.72 -4.44 0.70
C PHE A 40 -4.63 -4.02 1.69
N VAL A 41 -4.18 -4.96 2.54
CA VAL A 41 -3.01 -4.79 3.41
C VAL A 41 -2.20 -6.07 3.38
N GLU A 42 -0.90 -5.95 3.14
CA GLU A 42 0.02 -7.07 3.29
C GLU A 42 0.75 -6.98 4.63
N HIS A 43 0.39 -7.89 5.55
CA HIS A 43 0.93 -7.90 6.91
C HIS A 43 2.23 -8.72 7.01
N HIS A 44 2.58 -9.53 6.01
CA HIS A 44 3.80 -10.35 5.99
C HIS A 44 3.99 -11.16 7.30
N GLY A 45 2.91 -11.62 7.94
CA GLY A 45 2.98 -12.33 9.22
C GLY A 45 3.50 -11.49 10.40
N ARG A 46 3.35 -10.16 10.38
CA ARG A 46 3.74 -9.27 11.48
C ARG A 46 2.61 -9.17 12.52
N PRO A 47 2.78 -9.71 13.74
CA PRO A 47 1.69 -9.77 14.73
C PRO A 47 1.14 -8.39 15.12
N ARG A 48 2.00 -7.37 15.19
CA ARG A 48 1.57 -6.00 15.51
C ARG A 48 0.73 -5.38 14.40
N THR A 49 0.97 -5.73 13.14
CA THR A 49 0.15 -5.25 12.01
C THR A 49 -1.19 -5.98 11.98
N GLU A 50 -1.21 -7.28 12.28
CA GLU A 50 -2.45 -8.05 12.45
C GLU A 50 -3.32 -7.48 13.57
N VAL A 51 -2.72 -7.13 14.71
CA VAL A 51 -3.46 -6.49 15.81
C VAL A 51 -4.10 -5.18 15.38
N MET A 52 -3.41 -4.38 14.57
CA MET A 52 -3.93 -3.10 14.06
C MET A 52 -5.07 -3.27 13.04
N LEU A 53 -5.24 -4.46 12.45
CA LEU A 53 -6.38 -4.76 11.58
C LEU A 53 -7.65 -5.07 12.37
N HIS A 54 -7.55 -5.41 13.66
CA HIS A 54 -8.74 -5.61 14.49
C HIS A 54 -9.55 -4.32 14.60
N GLY A 55 -10.87 -4.46 14.48
CA GLY A 55 -11.81 -3.33 14.50
C GLY A 55 -11.93 -2.57 13.17
N LEU A 56 -11.17 -2.96 12.14
CA LEU A 56 -11.32 -2.41 10.79
C LEU A 56 -12.12 -3.37 9.91
N GLU A 57 -13.07 -2.84 9.14
CA GLU A 57 -13.74 -3.59 8.06
C GLU A 57 -12.70 -3.96 7.00
N GLN A 58 -12.66 -5.23 6.58
CA GLN A 58 -11.70 -5.76 5.62
C GLN A 58 -12.44 -6.36 4.42
N MET A 59 -12.04 -5.96 3.22
CA MET A 59 -12.55 -6.58 2.00
C MET A 59 -11.94 -7.96 1.81
N PRO A 60 -12.74 -8.98 1.43
CA PRO A 60 -12.20 -10.27 1.02
C PRO A 60 -11.22 -10.11 -0.14
N ARG A 61 -10.07 -10.79 -0.04
CA ARG A 61 -9.10 -10.83 -1.15
C ARG A 61 -9.63 -11.73 -2.27
N ARG A 62 -9.48 -11.29 -3.52
CA ARG A 62 -9.72 -12.11 -4.70
C ARG A 62 -8.58 -13.14 -4.83
N GLN A 63 -8.92 -14.42 -4.93
CA GLN A 63 -7.92 -15.48 -5.12
C GLN A 63 -7.65 -15.68 -6.62
N LEU A 64 -6.38 -15.78 -7.00
CA LEU A 64 -5.94 -15.97 -8.38
C LEU A 64 -4.86 -17.05 -8.44
N ASP A 65 -5.04 -18.02 -9.34
CA ASP A 65 -4.05 -19.06 -9.58
C ASP A 65 -3.06 -18.64 -10.67
N TYR A 66 -1.77 -18.64 -10.34
CA TYR A 66 -0.71 -18.33 -11.29
C TYR A 66 0.49 -19.24 -11.09
N ARG A 67 0.91 -19.93 -12.16
CA ARG A 67 2.05 -20.88 -12.15
C ARG A 67 1.97 -21.96 -11.06
N GLY A 68 0.77 -22.42 -10.74
CA GLY A 68 0.54 -23.49 -9.75
C GLY A 68 0.51 -23.01 -8.30
N THR A 69 0.55 -21.69 -8.05
CA THR A 69 0.40 -21.09 -6.73
C THR A 69 -0.81 -20.16 -6.72
N THR A 70 -1.60 -20.19 -5.65
CA THR A 70 -2.71 -19.27 -5.43
C THR A 70 -2.22 -18.02 -4.71
N PHE A 71 -2.58 -16.86 -5.23
CA PHE A 71 -2.25 -15.55 -4.67
C PHE A 71 -3.53 -14.80 -4.31
N GLY A 72 -3.51 -14.07 -3.20
CA GLY A 72 -4.59 -13.16 -2.83
C GLY A 72 -4.31 -11.75 -3.33
N GLU A 73 -5.27 -11.17 -4.04
CA GLU A 73 -5.20 -9.80 -4.55
C GLU A 73 -6.37 -8.92 -4.12
N MET A 74 -6.23 -7.61 -4.29
CA MET A 74 -7.32 -6.66 -4.06
C MET A 74 -8.51 -6.93 -5.00
N ASP A 75 -9.71 -7.01 -4.44
CA ASP A 75 -10.95 -7.07 -5.22
C ASP A 75 -11.48 -5.65 -5.50
N VAL A 76 -11.02 -5.06 -6.60
CA VAL A 76 -11.38 -3.69 -7.02
C VAL A 76 -12.89 -3.54 -7.19
N ASP A 77 -13.54 -4.53 -7.82
CA ASP A 77 -14.98 -4.47 -8.09
C ASP A 77 -15.79 -4.52 -6.78
N ALA A 78 -15.35 -5.33 -5.82
CA ALA A 78 -15.99 -5.38 -4.51
C ALA A 78 -15.84 -4.05 -3.74
N VAL A 79 -14.67 -3.39 -3.81
CA VAL A 79 -14.44 -2.08 -3.18
C VAL A 79 -15.32 -1.01 -3.84
N LEU A 80 -15.36 -0.99 -5.17
CA LEU A 80 -16.21 -0.05 -5.93
C LEU A 80 -17.69 -0.25 -5.62
N HIS A 81 -18.14 -1.50 -5.46
CA HIS A 81 -19.52 -1.81 -5.08
C HIS A 81 -19.83 -1.40 -3.65
N ARG A 82 -18.89 -1.60 -2.71
CA ARG A 82 -19.01 -1.16 -1.31
C ARG A 82 -19.01 0.37 -1.15
N ALA A 83 -18.38 1.07 -2.10
CA ALA A 83 -18.33 2.53 -2.19
C ALA A 83 -18.01 3.24 -0.84
N PRO A 84 -16.92 2.86 -0.15
CA PRO A 84 -16.54 3.51 1.11
C PRO A 84 -16.11 4.96 0.88
N ALA A 85 -16.14 5.80 1.93
CA ALA A 85 -15.54 7.12 1.82
C ALA A 85 -14.02 7.04 1.68
N VAL A 86 -13.37 6.07 2.34
CA VAL A 86 -11.91 5.86 2.30
C VAL A 86 -11.56 4.38 2.16
N ALA A 87 -10.65 4.05 1.26
CA ALA A 87 -10.05 2.73 1.12
C ALA A 87 -8.55 2.74 1.49
N LEU A 88 -8.12 1.76 2.30
CA LEU A 88 -6.69 1.53 2.56
C LEU A 88 -6.14 0.51 1.57
N VAL A 89 -5.06 0.88 0.87
CA VAL A 89 -4.44 0.07 -0.18
C VAL A 89 -2.92 0.06 -0.01
N ASP A 90 -2.37 -1.00 0.57
CA ASP A 90 -0.91 -1.11 0.79
C ASP A 90 -0.14 -1.45 -0.50
N GLU A 91 1.16 -1.15 -0.50
CA GLU A 91 2.13 -1.46 -1.57
C GLU A 91 1.73 -0.91 -2.96
N LEU A 92 1.67 0.41 -3.10
CA LEU A 92 1.26 1.11 -4.34
C LEU A 92 2.00 0.68 -5.61
N ALA A 93 3.27 0.27 -5.47
CA ALA A 93 4.11 -0.16 -6.58
C ALA A 93 3.93 -1.63 -7.01
N HIS A 94 3.05 -2.38 -6.33
CA HIS A 94 2.85 -3.80 -6.58
C HIS A 94 2.47 -4.09 -8.03
N THR A 95 3.03 -5.20 -8.54
CA THR A 95 2.63 -5.79 -9.81
C THR A 95 1.54 -6.81 -9.56
N ASN A 96 0.33 -6.47 -9.98
CA ASN A 96 -0.81 -7.34 -9.79
C ASN A 96 -0.59 -8.68 -10.49
N ILE A 97 -1.15 -9.74 -9.90
CA ILE A 97 -1.05 -11.10 -10.41
C ILE A 97 -1.72 -11.19 -11.79
N PRO A 98 -1.13 -11.90 -12.78
CA PRO A 98 -1.79 -12.11 -14.07
C PRO A 98 -3.20 -12.70 -13.93
N GLY A 99 -4.17 -12.09 -14.59
CA GLY A 99 -5.61 -12.36 -14.39
C GLY A 99 -6.33 -11.33 -13.52
N SER A 100 -5.58 -10.43 -12.85
CA SER A 100 -6.11 -9.21 -12.25
C SER A 100 -6.66 -8.24 -13.30
N ARG A 101 -7.54 -7.34 -12.84
CA ARG A 101 -8.17 -6.29 -13.66
C ARG A 101 -7.14 -5.36 -14.30
N ASN A 102 -6.22 -4.86 -13.50
CA ASN A 102 -5.10 -4.04 -13.95
C ASN A 102 -3.77 -4.75 -13.72
N ALA A 103 -2.72 -4.29 -14.39
CA ALA A 103 -1.37 -4.84 -14.28
C ALA A 103 -0.60 -4.32 -13.05
N ARG A 104 -0.96 -3.15 -12.54
CA ARG A 104 -0.28 -2.50 -11.40
C ARG A 104 -1.30 -1.98 -10.39
N ARG A 105 -0.98 -2.09 -9.10
CA ARG A 105 -1.90 -1.65 -8.02
C ARG A 105 -2.21 -0.15 -8.05
N TRP A 106 -1.26 0.67 -8.49
CA TRP A 106 -1.53 2.10 -8.67
C TRP A 106 -2.64 2.38 -9.69
N GLN A 107 -2.86 1.49 -10.67
CA GLN A 107 -3.97 1.62 -11.62
C GLN A 107 -5.31 1.30 -10.94
N ASP A 108 -5.34 0.30 -10.05
CA ASP A 108 -6.53 0.04 -9.24
C ASP A 108 -6.86 1.23 -8.34
N VAL A 109 -5.84 1.82 -7.71
CA VAL A 109 -5.99 3.05 -6.91
C VAL A 109 -6.55 4.20 -7.76
N GLU A 110 -6.08 4.36 -8.99
CA GLU A 110 -6.63 5.36 -9.92
C GLU A 110 -8.11 5.14 -10.23
N GLU A 111 -8.57 3.89 -10.36
CA GLU A 111 -10.00 3.57 -10.52
C GLU A 111 -10.83 3.93 -9.29
N LEU A 112 -10.34 3.61 -8.08
CA LEU A 112 -11.01 3.98 -6.83
C LEU A 112 -11.12 5.50 -6.69
N LEU A 113 -10.03 6.23 -6.97
CA LEU A 113 -10.02 7.70 -6.95
C LEU A 113 -10.98 8.26 -8.01
N ALA A 114 -11.03 7.70 -9.22
CA ALA A 114 -11.95 8.12 -10.27
C ALA A 114 -13.42 7.92 -9.88
N ALA A 115 -13.72 6.90 -9.05
CA ALA A 115 -15.04 6.66 -8.48
C ALA A 115 -15.40 7.60 -7.30
N GLY A 116 -14.46 8.46 -6.87
CA GLY A 116 -14.68 9.39 -5.76
C GLY A 116 -14.32 8.83 -4.38
N ILE A 117 -13.67 7.66 -4.32
CA ILE A 117 -13.22 7.04 -3.08
C ILE A 117 -11.84 7.61 -2.73
N ASP A 118 -11.66 8.15 -1.53
CA ASP A 118 -10.33 8.56 -1.05
C ASP A 118 -9.47 7.31 -0.82
N VAL A 119 -8.19 7.38 -1.14
CA VAL A 119 -7.26 6.25 -0.93
C VAL A 119 -6.11 6.67 -0.03
N VAL A 120 -5.84 5.85 0.99
CA VAL A 120 -4.60 5.92 1.76
C VAL A 120 -3.73 4.74 1.37
N SER A 121 -2.51 5.02 0.92
CA SER A 121 -1.60 3.99 0.39
C SER A 121 -0.20 4.11 0.97
N THR A 122 0.65 3.12 0.71
CA THR A 122 2.06 3.15 1.09
C THR A 122 2.98 2.78 -0.05
N VAL A 123 4.17 3.37 -0.06
CA VAL A 123 5.21 3.07 -1.06
C VAL A 123 6.60 3.30 -0.48
N ASN A 124 7.57 2.49 -0.92
CA ASN A 124 8.98 2.80 -0.64
C ASN A 124 9.54 3.69 -1.75
N ILE A 125 10.44 4.60 -1.37
CA ILE A 125 11.09 5.52 -2.31
C ILE A 125 11.86 4.78 -3.43
N GLN A 126 12.36 3.58 -3.15
CA GLN A 126 13.08 2.76 -4.13
C GLN A 126 12.24 2.33 -5.34
N HIS A 127 10.90 2.41 -5.25
CA HIS A 127 10.01 2.00 -6.34
C HIS A 127 9.65 3.13 -7.30
N LEU A 128 10.07 4.38 -7.05
CA LEU A 128 9.87 5.44 -8.05
C LEU A 128 10.72 5.13 -9.29
N GLU A 129 10.08 5.20 -10.47
CA GLU A 129 10.72 4.88 -11.75
C GLU A 129 12.00 5.70 -11.98
N SER A 130 11.98 6.99 -11.66
CA SER A 130 13.14 7.87 -11.83
C SER A 130 14.36 7.49 -10.97
N LEU A 131 14.16 6.70 -9.90
CA LEU A 131 15.21 6.32 -8.96
C LEU A 131 15.79 4.94 -9.21
N GLY A 132 15.26 4.19 -10.19
CA GLY A 132 15.66 2.81 -10.47
C GLY A 132 17.17 2.64 -10.66
N ASP A 133 17.76 3.42 -11.56
CA ASP A 133 19.20 3.33 -11.88
C ASP A 133 20.09 3.69 -10.69
N VAL A 134 19.68 4.71 -9.92
CA VAL A 134 20.41 5.15 -8.72
C VAL A 134 20.36 4.05 -7.65
N VAL A 135 19.18 3.49 -7.40
CA VAL A 135 18.99 2.40 -6.44
C VAL A 135 19.81 1.17 -6.84
N GLU A 136 19.79 0.80 -8.13
CA GLU A 136 20.58 -0.32 -8.65
C GLU A 136 22.08 -0.07 -8.50
N SER A 137 22.57 1.13 -8.78
CA SER A 137 23.99 1.47 -8.62
C SER A 137 24.48 1.39 -7.18
N ILE A 138 23.62 1.67 -6.21
CA ILE A 138 23.95 1.67 -4.77
C ILE A 138 23.81 0.27 -4.17
N THR A 139 22.74 -0.45 -4.53
CA THR A 139 22.35 -1.71 -3.88
C THR A 139 22.78 -2.96 -4.65
N GLY A 140 23.09 -2.81 -5.95
CA GLY A 140 23.27 -3.92 -6.88
C GLY A 140 21.99 -4.67 -7.24
N VAL A 141 20.82 -4.18 -6.79
CA VAL A 141 19.53 -4.86 -6.97
C VAL A 141 18.59 -4.03 -7.83
N ARG A 142 18.25 -4.56 -8.99
CA ARG A 142 17.26 -3.95 -9.89
C ARG A 142 15.84 -4.16 -9.37
N GLN A 143 15.11 -3.06 -9.22
CA GLN A 143 13.70 -3.09 -8.82
C GLN A 143 12.82 -3.51 -9.99
N ARG A 144 11.96 -4.52 -9.78
CA ARG A 144 11.00 -5.03 -10.79
C ARG A 144 9.62 -4.39 -10.66
N GLU A 145 9.28 -4.02 -9.44
CA GLU A 145 8.05 -3.34 -9.08
C GLU A 145 8.32 -1.85 -9.01
N THR A 146 7.63 -1.08 -9.84
CA THR A 146 7.83 0.36 -10.00
C THR A 146 6.51 1.09 -10.07
N VAL A 147 6.52 2.35 -9.65
CA VAL A 147 5.41 3.30 -9.78
C VAL A 147 5.91 4.54 -10.53
N PRO A 148 5.18 5.03 -11.54
CA PRO A 148 5.53 6.29 -12.20
C PRO A 148 5.56 7.44 -11.20
N ASP A 149 6.59 8.26 -11.26
CA ASP A 149 6.77 9.41 -10.37
C ASP A 149 5.54 10.32 -10.32
N GLU A 150 4.85 10.49 -11.44
CA GLU A 150 3.66 11.33 -11.55
C GLU A 150 2.49 10.81 -10.72
N VAL A 151 2.36 9.49 -10.52
CA VAL A 151 1.33 8.94 -9.63
C VAL A 151 1.57 9.41 -8.19
N VAL A 152 2.82 9.35 -7.73
CA VAL A 152 3.19 9.80 -6.38
C VAL A 152 3.10 11.32 -6.28
N ARG A 153 3.56 12.06 -7.29
CA ARG A 153 3.56 13.53 -7.33
C ARG A 153 2.15 14.13 -7.30
N ARG A 154 1.17 13.45 -7.91
CA ARG A 154 -0.24 13.89 -7.92
C ARG A 154 -0.98 13.59 -6.62
N ALA A 155 -0.36 12.92 -5.65
CA ALA A 155 -0.98 12.69 -4.35
C ALA A 155 -1.27 14.02 -3.63
N ASP A 156 -2.49 14.16 -3.12
CA ASP A 156 -2.93 15.32 -2.34
C ASP A 156 -2.12 15.49 -1.04
N GLN A 157 -1.63 14.37 -0.49
CA GLN A 157 -0.80 14.38 0.71
C GLN A 157 0.26 13.29 0.64
N ILE A 158 1.50 13.65 0.96
CA ILE A 158 2.60 12.71 1.14
C ILE A 158 3.14 12.89 2.57
N GLU A 159 3.21 11.80 3.33
CA GLU A 159 3.79 11.77 4.66
C GLU A 159 5.00 10.84 4.68
N LEU A 160 6.14 11.37 5.10
CA LEU A 160 7.38 10.59 5.21
C LEU A 160 7.39 9.81 6.53
N VAL A 161 7.45 8.49 6.42
CA VAL A 161 7.66 7.58 7.56
C VAL A 161 9.14 7.24 7.63
N ASP A 162 9.83 7.86 8.56
CA ASP A 162 11.28 7.73 8.71
C ASP A 162 11.68 6.88 9.92
N MET A 163 12.87 6.28 9.82
CA MET A 163 13.54 5.53 10.86
C MET A 163 15.05 5.55 10.61
N SER A 164 15.84 5.76 11.67
CA SER A 164 17.29 5.71 11.53
C SER A 164 17.78 4.35 11.02
N PRO A 165 18.83 4.29 10.18
CA PRO A 165 19.37 3.02 9.71
C PRO A 165 19.76 2.07 10.85
N GLN A 166 20.25 2.59 11.98
CA GLN A 166 20.59 1.78 13.15
C GLN A 166 19.34 1.14 13.78
N ALA A 167 18.23 1.89 13.89
CA ALA A 167 16.97 1.36 14.39
C ALA A 167 16.38 0.31 13.45
N LEU A 168 16.47 0.53 12.14
CA LEU A 168 16.04 -0.44 11.14
C LEU A 168 16.83 -1.75 11.23
N ARG A 169 18.16 -1.67 11.32
CA ARG A 169 19.04 -2.83 11.50
C ARG A 169 18.72 -3.61 12.78
N ARG A 170 18.44 -2.92 13.89
CA ARG A 170 18.00 -3.59 15.14
C ARG A 170 16.70 -4.36 14.92
N ARG A 171 15.72 -3.76 14.22
CA ARG A 171 14.47 -4.44 13.91
C ARG A 171 14.68 -5.69 13.02
N MET A 172 15.56 -5.61 12.03
CA MET A 172 15.95 -6.78 11.23
C MET A 172 16.58 -7.87 12.10
N ALA A 173 17.53 -7.51 12.96
CA ALA A 173 18.20 -8.45 13.86
C ALA A 173 17.25 -9.16 14.85
N HIS A 174 16.14 -8.51 15.20
CA HIS A 174 15.09 -9.08 16.04
C HIS A 174 13.98 -9.80 15.26
N GLY A 175 14.12 -10.01 13.95
CA GLY A 175 13.11 -10.69 13.13
C GLY A 175 11.81 -9.90 12.93
N ASN A 176 11.83 -8.59 13.16
CA ASN A 176 10.65 -7.72 13.02
C ASN A 176 10.47 -7.17 11.59
N ILE A 177 11.38 -7.53 10.68
CA ILE A 177 11.45 -7.12 9.26
C ILE A 177 11.91 -8.36 8.49
N TYR A 178 11.19 -8.68 7.43
CA TYR A 178 11.46 -9.79 6.52
C TYR A 178 12.26 -9.31 5.31
#